data_AF-A0A2D4JGQ5-F1
#
_entry.id   AF-A0A2D4JGQ5-F1
#
_cell.length_a   1.000
_cell.length_b   1.000
_cell.length_c   1.000
_cell.angle_alpha   90.00
_cell.angle_beta   90.00
_cell.angle_gamma   90.00
#
_symmetry.space_group_name_H-M   'P 1'
#
loop_
_entity.id
_entity.type
_entity.pdbx_description
1 polymer ?
#
loop_
_entity_poly.entity_id
_entity_poly.type
_entity_poly.pdbx_seq_one_letter_code
_entity_poly.pdbx_strand_id
1 'polypeptide(L)'
;LRFFAETWEESTSDAWVRDTIRSGLRLELSSTPPNFFRACPRSRDPAKTGLMNSAIDHLLEIEAIWTIPPSQRGQGFYSHFFMVPKNSGGWRAILDLKRLNRFIVQKKFKMHTLQSISHSIREGDFLT
;
A
#
# COMPACT_ATOMS: atom_id res chain seq x y z
N LEU A 1 16.49 -1.99 0.80
CA LEU A 1 16.74 -3.35 0.27
C LEU A 1 17.59 -3.36 -1.01
N ARG A 2 17.39 -2.45 -1.97
CA ARG A 2 18.23 -2.39 -3.19
C ARG A 2 19.75 -2.41 -2.95
N PHE A 3 20.21 -1.78 -1.86
CA PHE A 3 21.63 -1.73 -1.48
C PHE A 3 22.20 -3.06 -0.96
N PHE A 4 21.33 -4.04 -0.72
CA PHE A 4 21.69 -5.39 -0.30
C PHE A 4 21.32 -6.42 -1.38
N ALA A 5 21.02 -5.98 -2.61
CA ALA A 5 20.55 -6.88 -3.66
C ALA A 5 21.50 -8.06 -3.86
N GLU A 6 22.82 -7.82 -3.88
CA GLU A 6 23.85 -8.85 -4.04
C GLU A 6 23.76 -9.96 -2.97
N THR A 7 23.63 -9.59 -1.69
CA THR A 7 23.46 -10.56 -0.58
C THR A 7 22.20 -11.42 -0.76
N TRP A 8 21.13 -10.84 -1.30
CA TRP A 8 19.89 -11.58 -1.55
C TRP A 8 19.99 -12.49 -2.77
N GLU A 9 20.85 -12.18 -3.74
CA GLU A 9 21.07 -13.05 -4.90
C GLU A 9 21.76 -14.36 -4.55
N GLU A 10 22.55 -14.38 -3.48
CA GLU A 10 23.15 -15.59 -2.92
C GLU A 10 22.13 -16.42 -2.13
N SER A 11 21.13 -15.76 -1.53
CA SER A 11 20.16 -16.39 -0.62
C SER A 11 18.94 -17.00 -1.32
N THR A 12 18.63 -16.58 -2.56
CA THR A 12 17.47 -17.10 -3.30
C THR A 12 17.68 -17.18 -4.81
N SER A 13 17.17 -18.24 -5.41
CA SER A 13 17.09 -18.44 -6.86
C SER A 13 15.77 -17.96 -7.46
N ASP A 14 14.83 -17.45 -6.64
CA ASP A 14 13.54 -16.96 -7.11
C ASP A 14 13.69 -15.62 -7.85
N ALA A 15 13.40 -15.64 -9.15
CA ALA A 15 13.52 -14.48 -10.03
C ALA A 15 12.59 -13.32 -9.62
N TRP A 16 11.38 -13.61 -9.14
CA TRP A 16 10.43 -12.59 -8.70
C TRP A 16 10.95 -11.86 -7.45
N VAL A 17 11.54 -12.59 -6.50
CA VAL A 17 12.15 -11.99 -5.30
C VAL A 17 13.32 -11.09 -5.69
N ARG A 18 14.21 -11.56 -6.57
CA ARG A 18 15.38 -10.80 -7.01
C ARG A 18 15.00 -9.51 -7.75
N ASP A 19 14.04 -9.58 -8.67
CA ASP A 19 13.55 -8.38 -9.36
C ASP A 19 12.88 -7.41 -8.39
N THR A 20 12.07 -7.90 -7.45
CA THR A 20 11.42 -7.05 -6.44
C THR A 20 12.44 -6.31 -5.57
N ILE A 21 13.56 -6.95 -5.19
CA ILE A 21 14.60 -6.33 -4.37
C ILE A 21 15.40 -5.28 -5.15
N ARG A 22 15.71 -5.56 -6.43
CA ARG A 22 16.48 -4.66 -7.30
C ARG A 22 15.65 -3.48 -7.77
N SER A 23 14.46 -3.75 -8.28
CA SER A 23 13.60 -2.83 -9.04
C SER A 23 12.46 -2.24 -8.21
N GLY A 24 12.21 -2.80 -7.02
CA GLY A 24 11.05 -2.48 -6.19
C GLY A 24 9.80 -3.28 -6.56
N LEU A 25 8.86 -3.38 -5.63
CA LEU A 25 7.58 -4.06 -5.87
C LEU A 25 6.71 -3.25 -6.82
N ARG A 26 6.24 -3.89 -7.89
CA ARG A 26 5.29 -3.30 -8.85
C ARG A 26 3.93 -3.95 -8.72
N LEU A 27 2.88 -3.14 -8.87
CA LEU A 27 1.52 -3.66 -8.95
C LEU A 27 1.34 -4.36 -10.30
N GLU A 28 1.04 -5.66 -10.26
CA GLU A 28 0.70 -6.43 -11.46
C GLU A 28 -0.73 -6.13 -11.86
N LEU A 29 -0.89 -5.40 -12.98
CA LEU A 29 -2.19 -5.04 -13.51
C LEU A 29 -2.65 -6.10 -14.52
N SER A 30 -3.85 -6.64 -14.34
CA SER A 30 -4.50 -7.56 -15.29
C SER A 30 -4.98 -6.83 -16.55
N SER A 31 -5.25 -5.52 -16.42
CA SER A 31 -5.59 -4.63 -17.52
C SER A 31 -5.32 -3.18 -17.10
N THR A 32 -5.08 -2.29 -18.06
CA THR A 32 -4.87 -0.87 -17.78
C THR A 32 -6.17 -0.27 -17.22
N PRO A 33 -6.18 0.28 -16.00
CA PRO A 33 -7.36 0.93 -15.48
C PRO A 33 -7.67 2.18 -16.32
N PRO A 34 -8.95 2.53 -16.51
CA PRO A 34 -9.31 3.70 -17.30
C PRO A 34 -8.72 4.96 -16.67
N ASN A 35 -8.19 5.85 -17.51
CA ASN A 35 -7.86 7.21 -17.11
C ASN A 35 -9.16 7.90 -16.69
N PHE A 36 -9.42 7.89 -15.40
CA PHE A 36 -10.66 8.39 -14.83
C PHE A 36 -10.33 9.45 -13.82
N PHE A 37 -10.45 10.70 -14.26
CA PHE A 37 -10.33 11.84 -13.36
C PHE A 37 -11.63 11.96 -12.57
N ARG A 38 -11.55 11.70 -11.27
CA ARG A 38 -12.65 11.95 -10.33
C ARG A 38 -12.19 12.96 -9.31
N ALA A 39 -12.88 14.10 -9.26
CA ALA A 39 -12.68 15.03 -8.16
C ALA A 39 -12.95 14.30 -6.84
N CYS A 40 -11.98 14.32 -5.94
CA CYS A 40 -12.19 13.84 -4.59
C CYS A 40 -13.08 14.85 -3.87
N PRO A 41 -14.28 14.47 -3.39
CA PRO A 41 -15.17 15.40 -2.73
C PRO A 41 -14.48 15.98 -1.49
N ARG A 42 -14.36 17.31 -1.44
CA ARG A 42 -13.87 18.00 -0.25
C ARG A 42 -15.01 18.14 0.74
N SER A 43 -14.73 17.84 2.00
CA SER A 43 -15.67 18.09 3.08
C SER A 43 -15.92 19.60 3.20
N ARG A 44 -17.17 20.01 3.40
CA ARG A 44 -17.52 21.40 3.76
C ARG A 44 -17.20 21.73 5.20
N ASP A 45 -17.01 20.70 6.04
CA ASP A 45 -16.63 20.82 7.44
C ASP A 45 -15.13 21.17 7.55
N PRO A 46 -14.78 22.34 8.11
CA PRO A 46 -13.39 22.78 8.28
C PRO A 46 -12.57 21.85 9.17
N ALA A 47 -13.17 21.26 10.22
CA ALA A 47 -12.45 20.36 11.12
C ALA A 47 -12.02 19.09 10.38
N LYS A 48 -12.92 18.51 9.57
CA LYS A 48 -12.59 17.36 8.71
C LYS A 48 -11.54 17.70 7.66
N THR A 49 -11.56 18.93 7.14
CA THR A 49 -10.54 19.40 6.19
C THR A 49 -9.17 19.54 6.85
N GLY A 50 -9.11 20.08 8.07
CA GLY A 50 -7.87 20.15 8.86
C GLY A 50 -7.30 18.77 9.16
N LEU A 51 -8.15 17.82 9.57
CA LEU A 51 -7.75 16.43 9.79
C LEU A 51 -7.22 15.75 8.52
N MET A 52 -7.84 16.03 7.37
CA MET A 52 -7.40 15.52 6.09
C MET A 52 -6.01 16.04 5.71
N ASN A 53 -5.81 17.35 5.84
CA ASN A 53 -4.51 17.98 5.53
C ASN A 53 -3.41 17.44 6.44
N SER A 54 -3.67 17.35 7.75
CA SER A 54 -2.70 16.76 8.70
C SER A 54 -2.32 15.31 8.33
N ALA A 55 -3.27 14.51 7.85
CA ALA A 55 -2.97 13.16 7.37
C ALA A 55 -2.11 13.16 6.09
N ILE A 56 -2.35 14.09 5.16
CA ILE A 56 -1.54 14.25 3.95
C ILE A 56 -0.13 14.72 4.30
N ASP A 57 -0.01 15.71 5.17
CA ASP A 57 1.27 16.27 5.60
C ASP A 57 2.12 15.20 6.29
N HIS A 58 1.53 14.38 7.16
CA HIS A 58 2.22 13.26 7.78
C HIS A 58 2.69 12.21 6.75
N LEU A 59 1.88 11.87 5.75
CA LEU A 59 2.27 10.93 4.70
C LEU A 59 3.39 11.47 3.80
N LEU A 60 3.44 12.78 3.59
CA LEU A 60 4.54 13.46 2.89
C LEU A 60 5.82 13.46 3.73
N GLU A 61 5.70 13.73 5.04
CA GLU A 61 6.82 13.75 6.00
C GLU A 61 7.53 12.39 6.06
N ILE A 62 6.77 11.30 6.09
CA ILE A 62 7.34 9.93 6.10
C ILE A 62 7.68 9.41 4.69
N GLU A 63 7.60 10.26 3.67
CA GLU A 63 7.88 9.94 2.26
C GLU A 63 7.03 8.78 1.69
N ALA A 64 5.85 8.53 2.27
CA ALA A 64 4.93 7.50 1.78
C ALA A 64 4.19 7.91 0.50
N ILE A 65 4.04 9.23 0.27
CA ILE A 65 3.43 9.81 -0.93
C ILE A 65 4.26 11.00 -1.43
N TRP A 66 4.02 11.42 -2.66
CA TRP A 66 4.61 12.63 -3.23
C TRP A 66 3.59 13.42 -4.05
N THR A 67 3.91 14.69 -4.32
CA THR A 67 3.07 15.55 -5.15
C THR A 67 3.26 15.23 -6.63
N ILE A 68 2.15 15.11 -7.37
CA ILE A 68 2.20 14.83 -8.81
C ILE A 68 2.57 16.11 -9.58
N PRO A 69 3.55 16.05 -10.51
CA PRO A 69 3.92 17.18 -11.36
C PRO A 69 2.72 17.76 -12.14
N PRO A 70 2.66 19.08 -12.37
CA PRO A 70 1.56 19.70 -13.10
C PRO A 70 1.27 19.07 -14.48
N SER A 71 2.32 18.64 -15.19
CA SER A 71 2.21 17.99 -16.50
C SER A 71 1.49 16.64 -16.47
N GLN A 72 1.51 15.95 -15.32
CA GLN A 72 0.90 14.64 -15.12
C GLN A 72 -0.48 14.72 -14.44
N ARG A 73 -0.95 15.93 -14.09
CA ARG A 73 -2.28 16.09 -13.49
C ARG A 73 -3.36 15.62 -14.46
N GLY A 74 -4.34 14.89 -13.93
CA GLY A 74 -5.41 14.30 -14.73
C GLY A 74 -5.01 13.01 -15.45
N GLN A 75 -3.74 12.60 -15.38
CA GLN A 75 -3.27 11.34 -15.93
C GLN A 75 -3.26 10.25 -14.85
N GLY A 76 -3.65 9.03 -15.22
CA GLY A 76 -3.67 7.89 -14.33
C GLY A 76 -5.00 7.68 -13.60
N PHE A 77 -4.93 6.91 -12.51
CA PHE A 77 -6.09 6.45 -11.77
C PHE A 77 -6.29 7.24 -10.48
N TYR A 78 -7.52 7.73 -10.27
CA TYR A 78 -7.89 8.50 -9.08
C TYR A 78 -8.86 7.73 -8.19
N SER A 79 -8.52 7.65 -6.91
CA SER A 79 -9.31 7.02 -5.86
C SER A 79 -9.84 8.04 -4.87
N HIS A 80 -10.90 7.68 -4.14
CA HIS A 80 -11.48 8.56 -3.12
C HIS A 80 -10.66 8.51 -1.85
N PHE A 81 -10.33 9.67 -1.29
CA PHE A 81 -9.60 9.80 -0.04
C PHE A 81 -10.50 10.51 0.98
N PHE A 82 -10.82 9.85 2.09
CA PHE A 82 -11.82 10.31 3.05
C PHE A 82 -11.48 9.91 4.49
N MET A 83 -12.02 10.64 5.46
CA MET A 83 -11.81 10.39 6.89
C MET A 83 -12.97 9.58 7.48
N VAL A 84 -12.67 8.61 8.33
CA VAL A 84 -13.67 7.91 9.16
C VAL A 84 -13.22 7.88 10.62
N PRO A 85 -14.16 7.89 11.58
CA PRO A 85 -13.80 7.78 12.99
C PRO A 85 -13.19 6.40 13.31
N LYS A 86 -12.29 6.37 14.28
CA LYS A 86 -11.80 5.13 14.90
C LYS A 86 -12.65 4.82 16.14
N ASN A 87 -12.86 3.53 16.42
CA ASN A 87 -13.59 3.09 17.63
C ASN A 87 -12.86 3.50 18.92
N SER A 88 -11.53 3.57 18.88
CA SER A 88 -10.68 4.00 19.99
C SER A 88 -10.62 5.53 20.20
N GLY A 89 -11.44 6.29 19.47
CA GLY A 89 -11.29 7.74 19.36
C GLY A 89 -10.30 8.16 18.28
N GLY A 90 -10.47 9.38 17.77
CA GLY A 90 -9.70 9.94 16.66
C GLY A 90 -10.22 9.53 15.28
N TRP A 91 -9.42 9.79 14.25
CA TRP A 91 -9.80 9.61 12.85
C TRP A 91 -8.75 8.79 12.08
N ARG A 92 -9.18 8.09 11.03
CA ARG A 92 -8.30 7.42 10.07
C ARG A 92 -8.60 7.91 8.66
N ALA A 93 -7.54 8.20 7.92
CA ALA A 93 -7.62 8.49 6.50
C ALA A 93 -7.71 7.18 5.70
N ILE A 94 -8.65 7.09 4.77
CA ILE A 94 -8.92 5.93 3.94
C ILE A 94 -8.79 6.31 2.48
N LEU A 95 -8.02 5.53 1.73
CA LEU A 95 -7.99 5.56 0.27
C LEU A 95 -8.85 4.41 -0.27
N ASP A 96 -9.94 4.72 -0.96
CA ASP A 96 -10.85 3.74 -1.54
C ASP A 96 -10.27 3.10 -2.80
N LEU A 97 -9.65 1.93 -2.61
CA LEU A 97 -9.06 1.15 -3.69
C LEU A 97 -10.00 0.10 -4.29
N LYS A 98 -11.28 0.04 -3.90
CA LYS A 98 -12.22 -1.00 -4.40
C LYS A 98 -12.26 -1.07 -5.93
N ARG A 99 -12.24 0.09 -6.60
CA ARG A 99 -12.26 0.15 -8.07
C ARG A 99 -10.93 -0.27 -8.68
N LEU A 100 -9.80 0.14 -8.09
CA LEU A 100 -8.46 -0.21 -8.56
C LEU A 100 -8.21 -1.71 -8.44
N ASN A 101 -8.65 -2.33 -7.35
CA ASN A 101 -8.46 -3.76 -7.07
C ASN A 101 -9.04 -4.68 -8.16
N ARG A 102 -10.01 -4.21 -8.97
CA ARG A 102 -10.55 -4.96 -10.12
C ARG A 102 -9.56 -5.12 -11.28
N PHE A 103 -8.53 -4.28 -11.31
CA PHE A 103 -7.49 -4.26 -12.34
C PHE A 103 -6.17 -4.87 -11.85
N ILE A 104 -6.10 -5.29 -10.58
CA ILE A 104 -4.90 -5.91 -10.00
C ILE A 104 -5.02 -7.43 -10.11
N VAL A 105 -3.95 -8.11 -10.51
CA VAL A 105 -3.88 -9.57 -10.54
C VAL A 105 -3.99 -10.11 -9.10
N GLN A 106 -5.02 -10.91 -8.84
CA GLN A 106 -5.20 -11.54 -7.54
C GLN A 106 -4.22 -12.72 -7.38
N LYS A 107 -3.19 -12.53 -6.56
CA LYS A 107 -2.30 -13.61 -6.14
C LYS A 107 -2.89 -14.35 -4.95
N LYS A 108 -2.92 -15.69 -5.01
CA LYS A 108 -3.29 -16.52 -3.85
C LYS A 108 -2.12 -16.54 -2.87
N PHE A 109 -2.38 -16.10 -1.65
CA PHE A 109 -1.45 -16.23 -0.54
C PHE A 109 -2.15 -17.00 0.58
N LYS A 110 -1.55 -18.07 1.06
CA LYS A 110 -2.07 -18.83 2.21
C LYS A 110 -1.38 -18.31 3.46
N MET A 111 -2.13 -17.56 4.27
CA MET A 111 -1.68 -17.20 5.60
C MET A 111 -1.78 -18.41 6.52
N HIS A 112 -0.69 -18.77 7.18
CA HIS A 112 -0.71 -19.78 8.24
C HIS A 112 -1.58 -19.29 9.41
N THR A 113 -2.43 -20.16 9.95
CA THR A 113 -3.20 -19.87 11.16
C THR A 113 -2.31 -20.00 12.40
N LEU A 114 -2.67 -19.33 13.49
CA LEU A 114 -2.01 -19.51 14.79
C LEU A 114 -1.94 -20.99 15.19
N GLN A 115 -2.99 -21.75 14.89
CA GLN A 115 -3.00 -23.20 15.10
C GLN A 115 -1.91 -23.89 14.26
N SER A 116 -1.85 -23.63 12.95
CA SER A 116 -0.84 -24.26 12.09
C SER A 116 0.59 -23.88 12.46
N ILE A 117 0.80 -22.65 12.93
CA ILE A 117 2.08 -22.18 13.46
C ILE A 117 2.41 -22.95 14.75
N SER A 118 1.46 -23.02 15.69
CA SER A 118 1.65 -23.71 16.98
C SER A 118 2.01 -25.19 16.82
N HIS A 119 1.44 -25.88 15.84
CA HIS A 119 1.79 -27.29 15.55
C HIS A 119 3.15 -27.44 14.87
N SER A 120 3.70 -26.35 14.34
CA SER A 120 5.00 -26.35 13.66
C SER A 120 6.17 -26.04 14.59
N ILE A 121 5.89 -25.50 15.78
CA ILE A 121 6.88 -25.18 16.82
C ILE A 121 7.38 -26.47 17.48
N ARG A 122 8.70 -26.59 17.61
CA ARG A 122 9.39 -27.72 18.25
C ARG A 122 10.16 -27.25 19.48
N GLU A 123 10.44 -28.19 20.37
CA GLU A 123 11.34 -27.94 21.49
C GLU A 123 12.72 -27.52 20.96
N GLY A 124 13.24 -26.42 21.47
CA GLY A 124 14.49 -25.79 21.01
C GLY A 124 14.31 -24.70 19.93
N ASP A 125 13.11 -24.48 19.40
CA ASP A 125 12.87 -23.35 18.50
C ASP A 125 12.97 -22.01 19.24
N PHE A 126 13.68 -21.05 18.66
CA PHE A 126 13.83 -19.72 19.21
C PHE A 126 12.70 -18.80 18.74
N LEU A 127 11.79 -18.48 19.64
CA LEU A 127 10.67 -17.57 19.41
C LEU A 127 10.82 -16.36 20.34
N THR A 128 11.43 -15.29 19.85
CA THR A 128 11.49 -13.99 20.54
C THR A 128 10.68 -12.94 19.83
#